data_AF-A0A7Y4WH80-F1
#
_entry.id   AF-A0A7Y4WH80-F1
#
_cell.length_a   1.000
_cell.length_b   1.000
_cell.length_c   1.000
_cell.angle_alpha   90.00
_cell.angle_beta   90.00
_cell.angle_gamma   90.00
#
_symmetry.space_group_name_H-M   'P 1'
#
loop_
_entity.id
_entity.type
_entity.pdbx_description
1 polymer ?
#
loop_
_entity_poly.entity_id
_entity_poly.type
_entity_poly.pdbx_seq_one_letter_code
_entity_poly.pdbx_strand_id
1 'polypeptide(L)'
;LLALRQALAELELEGGVAGRGARYGANHARLRGGMEALGFRSYVPAEHASPIISTFFYPRDPRFDFQDFYRRLSARGYLIYPGKLTQAECFRLGNIGRLFSADMDALLAAVPEVLREMGVASVD
;
A
#
# COMPACT_ATOMS: atom_id res chain seq x y z
N LEU A 1 24.67 -13.58 6.13
CA LEU A 1 24.33 -15.01 5.92
C LEU A 1 23.34 -15.54 6.97
N LEU A 2 23.50 -15.25 8.28
CA LEU A 2 22.57 -15.71 9.33
C LEU A 2 21.12 -15.21 9.17
N ALA A 3 20.91 -13.93 8.85
CA ALA A 3 19.55 -13.37 8.68
C ALA A 3 18.77 -14.02 7.52
N LEU A 4 19.44 -14.34 6.40
CA LEU A 4 18.80 -15.04 5.28
C LEU A 4 18.39 -16.46 5.66
N ARG A 5 19.24 -17.20 6.40
CA ARG A 5 18.90 -18.53 6.90
C ARG A 5 17.64 -18.49 7.77
N GLN A 6 17.54 -17.51 8.67
CA GLN A 6 16.36 -17.33 9.51
C GLN A 6 15.11 -17.00 8.68
N ALA A 7 15.22 -16.10 7.69
CA ALA A 7 14.11 -15.76 6.81
C ALA A 7 13.59 -16.94 5.98
N LEU A 8 14.48 -17.86 5.58
CA LEU A 8 14.11 -19.11 4.92
C LEU A 8 13.39 -20.06 5.88
N ALA A 9 13.85 -20.20 7.13
CA ALA A 9 13.15 -21.01 8.14
C ALA A 9 11.75 -20.45 8.42
N GLU A 10 11.60 -19.14 8.55
CA GLU A 10 10.29 -18.49 8.74
C GLU A 10 9.37 -18.64 7.52
N LEU A 11 9.93 -18.68 6.29
CA LEU A 11 9.16 -19.00 5.08
C LEU A 11 8.60 -20.41 5.14
N GLU A 12 9.41 -21.41 5.50
CA GLU A 12 8.95 -22.79 5.62
C GLU A 12 7.88 -22.93 6.72
N LEU A 13 8.07 -22.28 7.88
CA LEU A 13 7.10 -22.27 8.97
C LEU A 13 5.75 -21.64 8.59
N GLU A 14 5.77 -20.66 7.69
CA GLU A 14 4.56 -20.01 7.16
C GLU A 14 3.80 -20.88 6.13
N GLY A 15 4.33 -22.04 5.75
CA GLY A 15 3.76 -22.90 4.70
C GLY A 15 4.39 -22.67 3.33
N GLY A 16 5.65 -22.23 3.31
CA GLY A 16 6.43 -22.01 2.10
C GLY A 16 5.87 -20.87 1.24
N VAL A 17 6.19 -20.93 -0.06
CA VAL A 17 5.74 -19.92 -1.04
C VAL A 17 4.21 -19.85 -1.14
N ALA A 18 3.52 -20.99 -0.99
CA ALA A 18 2.05 -21.03 -1.05
C ALA A 18 1.42 -20.29 0.13
N GLY A 19 1.86 -20.56 1.37
CA GLY A 19 1.36 -19.88 2.56
C GLY A 19 1.62 -18.38 2.54
N ARG A 20 2.85 -17.97 2.21
CA ARG A 20 3.20 -16.55 2.07
C ARG A 20 2.47 -15.88 0.91
N GLY A 21 2.30 -16.58 -0.21
CA GLY A 21 1.54 -16.13 -1.37
C GLY A 21 0.07 -15.87 -1.03
N ALA A 22 -0.55 -16.74 -0.23
CA ALA A 22 -1.91 -16.54 0.26
C ALA A 22 -2.03 -15.28 1.13
N ARG A 23 -1.09 -15.05 2.06
CA ARG A 23 -1.06 -13.82 2.87
C ARG A 23 -0.87 -12.56 2.03
N TYR A 24 0.08 -12.58 1.10
CA TYR A 24 0.30 -11.46 0.19
C TYR A 24 -0.94 -11.18 -0.69
N GLY A 25 -1.59 -12.23 -1.20
CA GLY A 25 -2.85 -12.11 -1.94
C GLY A 25 -3.97 -11.50 -1.10
N ALA A 26 -4.15 -11.96 0.15
CA ALA A 26 -5.15 -11.41 1.06
C ALA A 26 -4.88 -9.95 1.41
N ASN A 27 -3.63 -9.60 1.72
CA ASN A 27 -3.25 -8.22 2.01
C ASN A 27 -3.48 -7.33 0.78
N HIS A 28 -3.06 -7.78 -0.41
CA HIS A 28 -3.26 -7.04 -1.66
C HIS A 28 -4.74 -6.79 -1.94
N ALA A 29 -5.59 -7.81 -1.84
CA ALA A 29 -7.03 -7.69 -2.05
C ALA A 29 -7.65 -6.71 -1.05
N ARG A 30 -7.27 -6.80 0.24
CA ARG A 30 -7.77 -5.91 1.28
C ARG A 30 -7.36 -4.46 1.03
N LEU A 31 -6.09 -4.23 0.77
CA LEU A 31 -5.54 -2.90 0.52
C LEU A 31 -6.14 -2.27 -0.74
N ARG A 32 -6.15 -3.00 -1.86
CA ARG A 32 -6.66 -2.49 -3.13
C ARG A 32 -8.14 -2.17 -3.03
N GLY A 33 -8.96 -3.09 -2.55
CA GLY A 33 -10.39 -2.86 -2.38
C GLY A 33 -10.70 -1.72 -1.40
N GLY A 34 -9.92 -1.59 -0.32
CA GLY A 34 -10.07 -0.47 0.61
C GLY A 34 -9.71 0.89 0.00
N MET A 35 -8.61 0.97 -0.74
CA MET A 35 -8.21 2.20 -1.43
C MET A 35 -9.22 2.58 -2.53
N GLU A 36 -9.73 1.61 -3.29
CA GLU A 36 -10.78 1.82 -4.29
C GLU A 36 -12.09 2.28 -3.63
N ALA A 37 -12.46 1.73 -2.47
CA ALA A 37 -13.61 2.20 -1.68
C ALA A 37 -13.44 3.62 -1.11
N LEU A 38 -12.19 4.07 -0.91
CA LEU A 38 -11.87 5.45 -0.57
C LEU A 38 -11.86 6.39 -1.79
N GLY A 39 -12.09 5.86 -3.00
CA GLY A 39 -12.12 6.60 -4.27
C GLY A 39 -10.80 6.63 -5.03
N PHE A 40 -9.72 6.02 -4.52
CA PHE A 40 -8.46 6.00 -5.27
C PHE A 40 -8.54 5.06 -6.46
N ARG A 41 -8.04 5.52 -7.61
CA ARG A 41 -7.93 4.69 -8.81
C ARG A 41 -6.57 4.00 -8.90
N SER A 42 -6.58 2.68 -9.08
CA SER A 42 -5.35 1.93 -9.41
C SER A 42 -4.87 2.25 -10.82
N TYR A 43 -3.56 2.40 -10.97
CA TYR A 43 -2.90 2.57 -12.28
C TYR A 43 -2.92 1.28 -13.09
N VAL A 44 -2.69 0.13 -12.44
CA VAL A 44 -2.63 -1.18 -13.11
C VAL A 44 -4.01 -1.84 -13.03
N PRO A 45 -4.57 -2.30 -14.18
CA PRO A 45 -5.79 -3.12 -14.22
C PRO A 45 -5.67 -4.37 -13.33
N ALA A 46 -6.80 -4.86 -12.81
CA ALA A 46 -6.79 -5.96 -11.84
C ALA A 46 -6.19 -7.25 -12.42
N GLU A 47 -6.44 -7.52 -13.70
CA GLU A 47 -5.93 -8.68 -14.44
C GLU A 47 -4.40 -8.69 -14.62
N HIS A 48 -3.74 -7.55 -14.41
CA HIS A 48 -2.28 -7.40 -14.54
C HIS A 48 -1.61 -7.11 -13.19
N ALA A 49 -2.36 -7.04 -12.10
CA ALA A 49 -1.84 -6.72 -10.79
C ALA A 49 -1.08 -7.91 -10.17
N SER A 50 0.04 -7.62 -9.52
CA SER A 50 0.75 -8.59 -8.67
C SER A 50 0.36 -8.41 -7.21
N PRO A 51 0.45 -9.46 -6.37
CA PRO A 51 0.12 -9.38 -4.95
C PRO A 51 1.27 -8.79 -4.11
N ILE A 52 2.11 -7.92 -4.69
CA ILE A 52 3.35 -7.44 -4.03
C ILE A 52 3.26 -5.94 -3.70
N ILE A 53 2.82 -5.16 -4.69
CA ILE A 53 2.77 -3.70 -4.60
C ILE A 53 1.67 -3.18 -5.52
N SER A 54 0.98 -2.11 -5.08
CA SER A 54 -0.10 -1.48 -5.83
C SER A 54 0.23 -0.02 -6.09
N THR A 55 -0.09 0.46 -7.29
CA THR A 55 0.16 1.83 -7.73
C THR A 55 -1.17 2.56 -7.88
N PHE A 56 -1.31 3.72 -7.24
CA PHE A 56 -2.51 4.55 -7.29
C PHE A 56 -2.16 5.91 -7.87
N PHE A 57 -3.07 6.50 -8.64
CA PHE A 57 -2.94 7.88 -9.10
C PHE A 57 -2.99 8.85 -7.91
N TYR A 58 -2.37 10.02 -8.06
CA TYR A 58 -2.59 11.11 -7.12
C TYR A 58 -4.05 11.55 -7.14
N PRO A 59 -4.61 11.94 -5.98
CA PRO A 59 -5.81 12.76 -5.91
C PRO A 59 -5.71 13.96 -6.84
N ARG A 60 -6.81 14.32 -7.50
CA ARG A 60 -6.86 15.49 -8.38
C ARG A 60 -6.99 16.82 -7.66
N ASP A 61 -7.31 16.80 -6.36
CA ASP A 61 -7.38 18.02 -5.56
C ASP A 61 -6.02 18.72 -5.53
N PRO A 62 -5.93 20.01 -5.90
CA PRO A 62 -4.66 20.75 -5.94
C PRO A 62 -3.99 20.90 -4.58
N ARG A 63 -4.68 20.60 -3.47
CA ARG A 63 -4.07 20.54 -2.12
C ARG A 63 -3.30 19.26 -1.88
N PHE A 64 -3.43 18.25 -2.74
CA PHE A 64 -2.67 17.02 -2.58
C PHE A 64 -1.20 17.25 -2.92
N ASP A 65 -0.35 17.12 -1.91
CA ASP A 65 1.10 17.04 -2.05
C ASP A 65 1.58 15.71 -1.50
N PHE A 66 2.30 14.93 -2.32
CA PHE A 66 2.75 13.61 -1.91
C PHE A 66 3.76 13.66 -0.77
N GLN A 67 4.61 14.70 -0.69
CA GLN A 67 5.61 14.78 0.38
C GLN A 67 4.96 15.04 1.74
N ASP A 68 3.92 15.89 1.80
CA ASP A 68 3.13 16.09 3.00
C ASP A 68 2.34 14.83 3.38
N PHE A 69 1.69 14.18 2.39
CA PHE A 69 0.98 12.92 2.59
C PHE A 69 1.89 11.82 3.17
N TYR A 70 3.08 11.64 2.57
CA TYR A 70 4.11 10.72 3.05
C TYR A 70 4.56 11.06 4.47
N ARG A 71 4.87 12.33 4.75
CA ARG A 71 5.35 12.76 6.07
C ARG A 71 4.31 12.48 7.18
N ARG A 72 3.03 12.76 6.91
CA ARG A 72 1.94 12.55 7.87
C ARG A 72 1.66 11.07 8.12
N LEU A 73 1.66 10.24 7.06
CA LEU A 73 1.53 8.80 7.20
C LEU A 73 2.74 8.18 7.90
N SER A 74 3.95 8.65 7.59
CA SER A 74 5.19 8.23 8.24
C SER A 74 5.19 8.54 9.74
N ALA A 75 4.71 9.73 10.14
CA ALA A 75 4.53 10.09 11.55
C ALA A 75 3.55 9.15 12.31
N ARG A 76 2.69 8.43 11.58
CA ARG A 76 1.76 7.41 12.10
C ARG A 76 2.29 5.98 11.96
N GLY A 77 3.53 5.80 11.50
CA GLY A 77 4.17 4.50 11.32
C GLY A 77 3.99 3.86 9.95
N TYR A 78 3.43 4.56 8.95
CA TYR A 78 3.18 4.03 7.61
C TYR A 78 4.10 4.66 6.56
N LEU A 79 5.10 3.89 6.13
CA LEU A 79 6.04 4.32 5.08
C LEU A 79 5.53 3.90 3.70
N ILE A 80 5.20 4.89 2.87
CA ILE A 80 4.71 4.68 1.49
C ILE A 80 5.77 5.09 0.47
N TYR A 81 5.61 4.68 -0.79
CA TYR A 81 6.62 4.91 -1.83
C TYR A 81 6.15 5.90 -2.89
N PRO A 82 7.01 6.81 -3.37
CA PRO A 82 6.70 7.60 -4.55
C PRO A 82 6.56 6.69 -5.78
N GLY A 83 5.71 7.12 -6.72
CA GLY A 83 5.71 6.59 -8.07
C GLY A 83 6.99 6.99 -8.77
N LYS A 84 7.56 6.07 -9.56
CA LYS A 84 8.73 6.34 -10.41
C LYS A 84 8.35 6.37 -11.90
N LEU A 85 7.05 6.44 -12.20
CA LEU A 85 6.57 6.43 -13.58
C LEU A 85 6.69 7.83 -14.15
N THR A 86 7.39 7.95 -15.27
CA THR A 86 7.63 9.22 -15.96
C THR A 86 6.39 9.82 -16.62
N GLN A 87 5.30 9.04 -16.74
CA GLN A 87 4.10 9.42 -17.49
C GLN A 87 2.87 9.73 -16.63
N ALA A 88 2.89 9.42 -15.33
CA ALA A 88 1.73 9.63 -14.46
C ALA A 88 2.16 9.94 -13.03
N GLU A 89 1.51 10.94 -12.43
CA GLU A 89 1.63 11.25 -11.02
C GLU A 89 0.92 10.18 -10.19
N CYS A 90 1.73 9.34 -9.54
CA CYS A 90 1.27 8.18 -8.81
C CYS A 90 2.12 7.92 -7.57
N PHE A 91 1.57 7.17 -6.63
CA PHE A 91 2.31 6.62 -5.49
C PHE A 91 2.06 5.12 -5.39
N ARG A 92 2.84 4.45 -4.55
CA ARG A 92 2.81 3.00 -4.39
C ARG A 92 2.68 2.59 -2.93
N LEU A 93 1.88 1.56 -2.71
CA LEU A 93 1.69 0.91 -1.41
C LEU A 93 2.11 -0.57 -1.53
N GLY A 94 3.14 -0.93 -0.77
CA GLY A 94 3.60 -2.32 -0.66
C GLY A 94 2.86 -3.07 0.43
N ASN A 95 2.71 -4.38 0.28
CA ASN A 95 1.99 -5.24 1.23
C ASN A 95 2.73 -6.55 1.57
N ILE A 96 4.06 -6.56 1.34
CA ILE A 96 4.98 -7.67 1.60
C ILE A 96 5.82 -7.47 2.87
N GLY A 97 6.55 -8.51 3.27
CA GLY A 97 7.35 -8.49 4.51
C GLY A 97 6.50 -8.94 5.71
N ARG A 98 6.76 -8.37 6.89
CA ARG A 98 6.04 -8.70 8.14
C ARG A 98 4.76 -7.85 8.27
N LEU A 99 3.87 -7.96 7.28
CA LEU A 99 2.59 -7.27 7.21
C LEU A 99 1.44 -8.27 7.09
N PHE A 100 0.32 -7.96 7.74
CA PHE A 100 -0.89 -8.77 7.85
C PHE A 100 -2.13 -7.91 7.58
N SER A 101 -3.31 -8.52 7.52
CA SER A 101 -4.56 -7.81 7.20
C SER A 101 -4.81 -6.62 8.13
N ALA A 102 -4.52 -6.77 9.43
CA ALA A 102 -4.70 -5.70 10.41
C ALA A 102 -3.84 -4.46 10.11
N ASP A 103 -2.65 -4.63 9.52
CA ASP A 103 -1.81 -3.51 9.08
C ASP A 103 -2.42 -2.78 7.89
N MET A 104 -3.08 -3.52 6.97
CA MET A 104 -3.80 -2.93 5.85
C MET A 104 -5.01 -2.14 6.35
N ASP A 105 -5.75 -2.69 7.31
CA ASP A 105 -6.89 -2.02 7.95
C ASP A 105 -6.46 -0.72 8.65
N ALA A 106 -5.34 -0.77 9.38
CA ALA A 106 -4.81 0.38 10.09
C ALA A 106 -4.34 1.48 9.13
N LEU A 107 -3.67 1.11 8.02
CA LEU A 107 -3.32 2.05 6.95
C LEU A 107 -4.57 2.66 6.31
N LEU A 108 -5.57 1.84 5.97
CA LEU A 108 -6.82 2.29 5.34
C LEU A 108 -7.63 3.24 6.23
N ALA A 109 -7.54 3.09 7.56
CA ALA A 109 -8.12 4.05 8.50
C ALA A 109 -7.31 5.36 8.54
N ALA A 110 -5.98 5.30 8.45
CA ALA A 110 -5.13 6.49 8.51
C ALA A 110 -5.21 7.38 7.25
N VAL A 111 -5.35 6.78 6.06
CA VAL A 111 -5.40 7.53 4.78
C VAL A 111 -6.44 8.66 4.77
N PRO A 112 -7.75 8.43 5.03
CA PRO A 112 -8.75 9.50 4.98
C PRO A 112 -8.54 10.56 6.06
N GLU A 113 -7.99 10.18 7.23
CA GLU A 113 -7.68 11.15 8.27
C GLU A 113 -6.56 12.11 7.84
N VAL A 114 -5.50 11.58 7.21
CA VAL A 114 -4.41 12.41 6.66
C VAL A 114 -4.92 13.32 5.54
N LEU A 115 -5.74 12.80 4.61
CA LEU A 115 -6.33 13.62 3.54
C LEU A 115 -7.14 14.79 4.11
N ARG A 116 -7.96 14.54 5.14
CA ARG A 116 -8.73 15.56 5.84
C ARG A 116 -7.85 16.61 6.52
N GLU A 117 -6.75 16.21 7.16
CA GLU A 117 -5.78 17.15 7.75
C GLU A 117 -5.06 18.01 6.70
N MET A 118 -4.85 17.47 5.50
CA MET A 118 -4.31 18.20 4.35
C MET A 118 -5.35 19.12 3.69
N GLY A 119 -6.63 19.00 4.08
CA GLY A 119 -7.73 19.72 3.44
C GLY A 119 -8.07 19.21 2.04
N VAL A 120 -7.65 17.99 1.69
CA VAL A 120 -8.01 17.33 0.43
C VAL A 120 -9.46 16.86 0.52
N ALA A 121 -10.33 17.41 -0.34
CA ALA A 121 -11.77 17.18 -0.27
C ALA A 121 -12.24 16.00 -1.14
N SER A 122 -11.49 15.66 -2.19
CA SER A 122 -11.78 14.57 -3.13
C SER A 122 -10.50 13.89 -3.59
N VAL A 123 -10.60 12.59 -3.89
CA VAL A 123 -9.54 11.82 -4.55
C VAL A 123 -9.80 11.60 -6.05
N ASP A 124 -11.03 11.85 -6.51
CA ASP A 124 -11.47 11.81 -7.92
C ASP A 124 -11.35 13.17 -8.62
#